data_AF-A0A1V4SHH0-F1
#
_entry.id   AF-A0A1V4SHH0-F1
#
_cell.length_a   1.000
_cell.length_b   1.000
_cell.length_c   1.000
_cell.angle_alpha   90.00
_cell.angle_beta   90.00
_cell.angle_gamma   90.00
#
_symmetry.space_group_name_H-M   'P 1'
#
loop_
_entity.id
_entity.type
_entity.pdbx_description
1 polymer ?
#
loop_
_entity_poly.entity_id
_entity_poly.type
_entity_poly.pdbx_seq_one_letter_code
_entity_poly.pdbx_strand_id
1 'polypeptide(L)'
;MRYFTKEWYELCQKTGAHMLLEETAEAEHFSEQYFKQTYDQKLNEWLSLEEEVASVPFEAVFPAQMEIVDESLSEEELEAFREEYRLKLEEARERFNSREPFSREKESRLFYEGFIQQLEYAGKLLPGQILSQIADLRVFVLDKASRQVIEAVTRFCEENRRVVETAGKAYWEYYEKALQLLEEAEKKVFKSIHFHDCTVKEVKQTGKSFSIVFDNSGGFTGIKEMTLENYTLINQEGLLEEAWWLYEEVYRWEQQYEIHTLLQSKDLKLIELTVRAEHISFK
;
A
#
# COMPACT_ATOMS: atom_id res chain seq x y z
N MET A 1 -16.48 8.65 -5.76
CA MET A 1 -15.19 9.30 -6.12
C MET A 1 -15.16 9.63 -7.61
N ARG A 2 -14.33 10.58 -8.09
CA ARG A 2 -14.27 10.96 -9.52
C ARG A 2 -13.06 10.42 -10.26
N TYR A 3 -11.90 10.39 -9.61
CA TYR A 3 -10.61 10.01 -10.19
C TYR A 3 -10.06 8.71 -9.60
N PHE A 4 -10.04 8.58 -8.27
CA PHE A 4 -9.53 7.42 -7.55
C PHE A 4 -10.67 6.47 -7.14
N THR A 5 -11.45 6.02 -8.12
CA THR A 5 -12.56 5.08 -7.88
C THR A 5 -12.06 3.67 -7.54
N LYS A 6 -12.98 2.78 -7.16
CA LYS A 6 -12.70 1.36 -6.97
C LYS A 6 -12.09 0.72 -8.22
N GLU A 7 -12.65 0.99 -9.39
CA GLU A 7 -12.17 0.46 -10.66
C GLU A 7 -10.75 0.97 -10.97
N TRP A 8 -10.49 2.26 -10.70
CA TRP A 8 -9.15 2.82 -10.83
C TRP A 8 -8.15 2.09 -9.91
N TYR A 9 -8.53 1.83 -8.66
CA TYR A 9 -7.67 1.13 -7.70
C TYR A 9 -7.41 -0.32 -8.14
N GLU A 10 -8.44 -1.03 -8.62
CA GLU A 10 -8.30 -2.38 -9.16
C GLU A 10 -7.37 -2.43 -10.39
N LEU A 11 -7.40 -1.40 -11.25
CA LEU A 11 -6.46 -1.27 -12.36
C LEU A 11 -5.04 -0.96 -11.89
N CYS A 12 -4.88 -0.15 -10.82
CA CYS A 12 -3.59 0.16 -10.22
C CYS A 12 -2.85 -1.12 -9.80
N GLN A 13 -3.57 -2.09 -9.21
CA GLN A 13 -3.02 -3.41 -8.83
C GLN A 13 -2.55 -4.26 -10.03
N LYS A 14 -2.91 -3.88 -11.26
CA LYS A 14 -2.64 -4.62 -12.52
C LYS A 14 -1.56 -3.97 -13.39
N THR A 15 -0.79 -3.03 -12.85
CA THR A 15 0.22 -2.25 -13.62
C THR A 15 1.64 -2.85 -13.59
N GLY A 16 1.88 -3.85 -12.73
CA GLY A 16 3.23 -4.34 -12.41
C GLY A 16 3.49 -5.83 -12.63
N ALA A 17 2.51 -6.59 -13.12
CA ALA A 17 2.58 -8.06 -13.17
C ALA A 17 3.71 -8.63 -14.06
N HIS A 18 4.27 -7.82 -14.97
CA HIS A 18 5.36 -8.23 -15.85
C HIS A 18 6.75 -8.01 -15.23
N MET A 19 6.88 -7.23 -14.15
CA MET A 19 8.17 -6.70 -13.69
C MET A 19 9.17 -7.77 -13.25
N LEU A 20 8.67 -8.89 -12.71
CA LEU A 20 9.51 -9.99 -12.22
C LEU A 20 9.65 -11.14 -13.23
N LEU A 21 8.92 -11.12 -14.34
CA LEU A 21 8.92 -12.24 -15.28
C LEU A 21 10.25 -12.38 -16.02
N GLU A 22 10.80 -13.59 -15.99
CA GLU A 22 11.99 -13.99 -16.71
C GLU A 22 11.63 -14.89 -17.91
N GLU A 23 12.20 -14.59 -19.06
CA GLU A 23 11.96 -15.33 -20.31
C GLU A 23 12.60 -16.72 -20.27
N THR A 24 11.85 -17.73 -20.69
CA THR A 24 12.34 -19.11 -20.88
C THR A 24 11.52 -19.83 -21.95
N ALA A 25 12.20 -20.56 -22.83
CA ALA A 25 11.56 -21.33 -23.89
C ALA A 25 10.79 -22.54 -23.33
N GLU A 26 11.24 -23.08 -22.20
CA GLU A 26 10.59 -24.19 -21.50
C GLU A 26 9.17 -23.83 -21.03
N ALA A 27 8.88 -22.56 -20.78
CA ALA A 27 7.54 -22.08 -20.41
C ALA A 27 6.57 -21.96 -21.61
N GLU A 28 7.00 -22.27 -22.84
CA GLU A 28 6.10 -22.38 -24.00
C GLU A 28 5.25 -23.66 -23.96
N HIS A 29 5.63 -24.63 -23.13
CA HIS A 29 4.99 -25.93 -23.05
C HIS A 29 4.74 -26.35 -21.59
N PHE A 30 3.68 -27.13 -21.38
CA PHE A 30 3.45 -27.75 -20.08
C PHE A 30 4.51 -28.84 -19.83
N SER A 31 5.22 -28.76 -18.70
CA SER A 31 6.23 -29.73 -18.32
C SER A 31 6.28 -29.91 -16.81
N GLU A 32 5.84 -31.07 -16.33
CA GLU A 32 5.89 -31.42 -14.90
C GLU A 32 7.33 -31.48 -14.37
N GLN A 33 8.28 -31.92 -15.20
CA GLN A 33 9.69 -31.95 -14.84
C GLN A 33 10.22 -30.52 -14.66
N TYR A 34 9.91 -29.63 -15.60
CA TYR A 34 10.37 -28.25 -15.54
C TYR A 34 9.78 -27.52 -14.33
N PHE A 35 8.46 -27.65 -14.11
CA PHE A 35 7.81 -27.10 -12.93
C PHE A 35 8.50 -27.53 -11.62
N LYS A 36 8.76 -28.83 -11.43
CA LYS A 36 9.43 -29.32 -10.21
C LYS A 36 10.82 -28.72 -10.03
N GLN A 37 11.60 -28.65 -11.11
CA GLN A 37 12.94 -28.06 -11.08
C GLN A 37 12.89 -26.57 -10.70
N THR A 38 12.00 -25.80 -11.33
CA THR A 38 11.83 -24.38 -11.04
C THR A 38 11.31 -24.15 -9.61
N TYR A 39 10.36 -24.97 -9.15
CA TYR A 39 9.83 -24.90 -7.79
C TYR A 39 10.93 -25.17 -6.75
N ASP A 40 11.68 -26.26 -6.92
CA ASP A 40 12.78 -26.60 -6.01
C ASP A 40 13.88 -25.53 -6.00
N GLN A 41 14.18 -24.94 -7.17
CA GLN A 41 15.10 -23.81 -7.27
C GLN A 41 14.59 -22.61 -6.45
N LYS A 42 13.37 -22.14 -6.72
CA LYS A 42 12.78 -20.97 -6.06
C LYS A 42 12.60 -21.18 -4.55
N LEU A 43 12.24 -22.39 -4.12
CA LEU A 43 12.18 -22.75 -2.71
C LEU A 43 13.57 -22.66 -2.06
N ASN A 44 14.61 -23.15 -2.71
CA ASN A 44 15.96 -23.05 -2.15
C ASN A 44 16.48 -21.60 -2.11
N GLU A 45 16.17 -20.79 -3.13
CA GLU A 45 16.46 -19.35 -3.13
C GLU A 45 15.78 -18.64 -1.95
N TRP A 46 14.47 -18.89 -1.75
CA TRP A 46 13.71 -18.38 -0.60
C TRP A 46 14.35 -18.80 0.74
N LEU A 47 14.61 -20.10 0.92
CA LEU A 47 15.17 -20.62 2.16
C LEU A 47 16.56 -20.05 2.45
N SER A 48 17.39 -19.85 1.42
CA SER A 48 18.70 -19.23 1.58
C SER A 48 18.60 -17.78 2.00
N LEU A 49 17.67 -17.02 1.41
CA LEU A 49 17.43 -15.63 1.77
C LEU A 49 16.92 -15.50 3.20
N GLU A 50 15.94 -16.31 3.59
CA GLU A 50 15.38 -16.28 4.95
C GLU A 50 16.42 -16.71 6.00
N GLU A 51 17.27 -17.68 5.69
CA GLU A 51 18.40 -18.07 6.56
C GLU A 51 19.41 -16.92 6.70
N GLU A 52 19.73 -16.23 5.61
CA GLU A 52 20.60 -15.05 5.62
C GLU A 52 19.99 -13.93 6.47
N VAL A 53 18.72 -13.56 6.22
CA VAL A 53 17.98 -12.53 6.97
C VAL A 53 17.94 -12.84 8.47
N ALA A 54 17.70 -14.10 8.84
CA ALA A 54 17.70 -14.52 10.23
C ALA A 54 19.08 -14.47 10.89
N SER A 55 20.16 -14.51 10.10
CA SER A 55 21.54 -14.42 10.57
C SER A 55 22.06 -12.98 10.68
N VAL A 56 21.36 -11.99 10.07
CA VAL A 56 21.78 -10.59 10.10
C VAL A 56 21.75 -10.08 11.54
N PRO A 57 22.86 -9.56 12.10
CA PRO A 57 22.87 -9.05 13.47
C PRO A 57 22.07 -7.75 13.58
N PHE A 58 21.54 -7.47 14.78
CA PHE A 58 20.75 -6.27 15.05
C PHE A 58 21.46 -4.98 14.59
N GLU A 59 22.76 -4.88 14.87
CA GLU A 59 23.58 -3.70 14.57
C GLU A 59 23.79 -3.47 13.06
N ALA A 60 23.59 -4.48 12.21
CA ALA A 60 23.63 -4.33 10.76
C ALA A 60 22.30 -3.79 10.19
N VAL A 61 21.19 -4.01 10.90
CA VAL A 61 19.86 -3.51 10.51
C VAL A 61 19.61 -2.12 11.10
N PHE A 62 20.00 -1.92 12.35
CA PHE A 62 19.77 -0.69 13.10
C PHE A 62 21.10 -0.05 13.49
N PRO A 63 21.50 1.06 12.85
CA PRO A 63 22.75 1.71 13.17
C PRO A 63 22.70 2.25 14.61
N ALA A 64 23.83 2.15 15.32
CA ALA A 64 23.94 2.59 16.72
C ALA A 64 23.69 4.10 16.90
N GLN A 65 23.90 4.88 15.84
CA GLN A 65 23.60 6.30 15.78
C GLN A 65 22.90 6.59 14.46
N MET A 66 21.87 7.44 14.50
CA MET A 66 21.24 7.93 13.29
C MET A 66 22.03 9.15 12.80
N GLU A 67 22.43 9.15 11.53
CA GLU A 67 22.97 10.36 10.89
C GLU A 67 21.81 11.33 10.63
N ILE A 68 21.79 12.43 11.39
CA ILE A 68 20.82 13.51 11.18
C ILE A 68 21.42 14.48 10.17
N VAL A 69 20.81 14.55 8.99
CA VAL A 69 21.29 15.37 7.86
C VAL A 69 20.64 16.77 7.85
N ASP A 70 19.69 17.03 8.74
CA ASP A 70 19.00 18.32 8.82
C ASP A 70 19.76 19.31 9.73
N GLU A 71 20.59 20.16 9.11
CA GLU A 71 21.36 21.21 9.78
C GLU A 71 20.49 22.35 10.36
N SER A 72 19.17 22.34 10.12
CA SER A 72 18.27 23.41 10.60
C SER A 72 17.71 23.18 12.01
N LEU A 73 17.91 21.99 12.58
CA LEU A 73 17.47 21.65 13.94
C LEU A 73 18.36 22.32 14.99
N SER A 74 17.73 22.83 16.05
CA SER A 74 18.45 23.30 17.24
C SER A 74 19.05 22.12 18.03
N GLU A 75 20.04 22.40 18.87
CA GLU A 75 20.67 21.36 19.70
C GLU A 75 19.67 20.66 20.64
N GLU A 76 18.65 21.38 21.12
CA GLU A 76 17.58 20.83 21.96
C GLU A 76 16.68 19.85 21.17
N GLU A 77 16.36 20.19 19.92
CA GLU A 77 15.57 19.34 19.02
C GLU A 77 16.36 18.10 18.59
N LEU A 78 17.66 18.26 18.32
CA LEU A 78 18.57 17.16 18.02
C LEU A 78 18.67 16.17 19.19
N GLU A 79 18.79 16.67 20.42
CA GLU A 79 18.86 15.82 21.60
C GLU A 79 17.54 15.09 21.86
N ALA A 80 16.40 15.78 21.73
CA ALA A 80 15.09 15.16 21.83
C ALA A 80 14.89 14.04 20.81
N PHE A 81 15.32 14.26 19.55
CA PHE A 81 15.26 13.26 18.49
C PHE A 81 16.18 12.06 18.76
N ARG A 82 17.39 12.29 19.25
CA ARG A 82 18.33 11.22 19.63
C ARG A 82 17.77 10.36 20.75
N GLU A 83 17.14 10.97 21.75
CA GLU A 83 16.51 10.24 22.85
C GLU A 83 15.29 9.43 22.37
N GLU A 84 14.46 10.00 21.49
CA GLU A 84 13.36 9.27 20.86
C GLU A 84 13.87 8.07 20.05
N TYR A 85 14.95 8.25 19.27
CA TYR A 85 15.56 7.16 18.53
C TYR A 85 16.11 6.08 19.46
N ARG A 86 16.72 6.45 20.59
CA ARG A 86 17.24 5.50 21.58
C ARG A 86 16.13 4.63 22.16
N LEU A 87 14.98 5.22 22.50
CA LEU A 87 13.80 4.48 22.96
C LEU A 87 13.28 3.53 21.88
N LYS A 88 13.14 4.01 20.62
CA LYS A 88 12.75 3.15 19.49
C LYS A 88 13.74 2.01 19.25
N LEU A 89 15.03 2.25 19.46
CA LEU A 89 16.08 1.25 19.30
C LEU A 89 15.99 0.16 20.37
N GLU A 90 15.68 0.53 21.62
CA GLU A 90 15.42 -0.43 22.71
C GLU A 90 14.21 -1.30 22.40
N GLU A 91 13.08 -0.70 21.98
CA GLU A 91 11.90 -1.46 21.54
C GLU A 91 12.19 -2.37 20.35
N ALA A 92 12.93 -1.86 19.35
CA ALA A 92 13.34 -2.64 18.18
C ALA A 92 14.23 -3.82 18.60
N ARG A 93 15.11 -3.64 19.58
CA ARG A 93 15.99 -4.69 20.11
C ARG A 93 15.21 -5.77 20.83
N GLU A 94 14.21 -5.41 21.63
CA GLU A 94 13.31 -6.39 22.25
C GLU A 94 12.55 -7.21 21.20
N ARG A 95 11.98 -6.53 20.20
CA ARG A 95 11.30 -7.21 19.07
C ARG A 95 12.25 -8.07 18.24
N PHE A 96 13.51 -7.65 18.09
CA PHE A 96 14.51 -8.41 17.36
C PHE A 96 14.91 -9.67 18.12
N ASN A 97 15.12 -9.56 19.43
CA ASN A 97 15.51 -10.68 20.29
C ASN A 97 14.36 -11.68 20.52
N SER A 98 13.11 -11.26 20.36
CA SER A 98 11.94 -12.14 20.48
C SER A 98 11.59 -12.88 19.19
N ARG A 99 12.35 -12.68 18.10
CA ARG A 99 12.14 -13.39 16.84
C ARG A 99 12.36 -14.89 17.04
N GLU A 100 11.47 -15.67 16.42
CA GLU A 100 11.68 -17.11 16.36
C GLU A 100 12.94 -17.41 15.53
N PRO A 101 13.76 -18.39 15.95
CA PRO A 101 14.87 -18.87 15.13
C PRO A 101 14.39 -19.36 13.77
N PHE A 102 15.23 -19.20 12.75
CA PHE A 102 14.97 -19.74 11.42
C PHE A 102 14.64 -21.24 11.48
N SER A 103 13.57 -21.63 10.80
CA SER A 103 13.14 -23.02 10.67
C SER A 103 12.85 -23.33 9.22
N ARG A 104 13.70 -24.17 8.62
CA ARG A 104 13.56 -24.56 7.22
C ARG A 104 12.19 -25.18 6.92
N GLU A 105 11.62 -25.94 7.86
CA GLU A 105 10.29 -26.55 7.71
C GLU A 105 9.18 -25.48 7.70
N LYS A 106 9.25 -24.52 8.62
CA LYS A 106 8.29 -23.42 8.70
C LYS A 106 8.34 -22.56 7.45
N GLU A 107 9.54 -22.17 7.02
CA GLU A 107 9.73 -21.35 5.83
C GLU A 107 9.31 -22.08 4.54
N SER A 108 9.54 -23.39 4.46
CA SER A 108 9.05 -24.19 3.32
C SER A 108 7.52 -24.20 3.24
N ARG A 109 6.84 -24.20 4.40
CA ARG A 109 5.38 -24.14 4.47
C ARG A 109 4.87 -22.77 4.04
N LEU A 110 5.49 -21.69 4.52
CA LEU A 110 5.16 -20.32 4.13
C LEU A 110 5.35 -20.10 2.64
N PHE A 111 6.44 -20.59 2.06
CA PHE A 111 6.67 -20.56 0.62
C PHE A 111 5.56 -21.27 -0.16
N TYR A 112 5.15 -22.47 0.28
CA TYR A 112 4.06 -23.20 -0.37
C TYR A 112 2.72 -22.47 -0.25
N GLU A 113 2.39 -21.93 0.93
CA GLU A 113 1.17 -21.14 1.15
C GLU A 113 1.16 -19.90 0.24
N GLY A 114 2.27 -19.18 0.15
CA GLY A 114 2.44 -18.06 -0.77
C GLY A 114 2.29 -18.47 -2.23
N PHE A 115 2.89 -19.59 -2.65
CA PHE A 115 2.74 -20.14 -4.00
C PHE A 115 1.28 -20.42 -4.36
N ILE A 116 0.49 -21.02 -3.45
CA ILE A 116 -0.94 -21.27 -3.68
C ILE A 116 -1.71 -19.95 -3.80
N GLN A 117 -1.43 -18.96 -2.95
CA GLN A 117 -2.06 -17.64 -3.04
C GLN A 117 -1.74 -16.95 -4.38
N GLN A 118 -0.50 -17.04 -4.86
CA GLN A 118 -0.09 -16.46 -6.14
C GLN A 118 -0.81 -17.12 -7.32
N LEU A 119 -1.06 -18.44 -7.27
CA LEU A 119 -1.88 -19.14 -8.29
C LEU A 119 -3.29 -18.57 -8.35
N GLU A 120 -3.95 -18.43 -7.20
CA GLU A 120 -5.30 -17.86 -7.14
C GLU A 120 -5.33 -16.40 -7.59
N TYR A 121 -4.34 -15.62 -7.17
CA TYR A 121 -4.22 -14.20 -7.51
C TYR A 121 -4.00 -14.01 -9.01
N ALA A 122 -3.06 -14.75 -9.62
CA ALA A 122 -2.79 -14.66 -11.06
C ALA A 122 -4.04 -14.97 -11.90
N GLY A 123 -4.85 -15.94 -11.48
CA GLY A 123 -6.12 -16.28 -12.13
C GLY A 123 -7.18 -15.19 -12.06
N LYS A 124 -7.16 -14.34 -11.02
CA LYS A 124 -8.06 -13.18 -10.87
C LYS A 124 -7.50 -11.92 -11.55
N LEU A 125 -6.18 -11.79 -11.57
CA LEU A 125 -5.47 -10.61 -12.03
C LEU A 125 -5.49 -10.48 -13.55
N LEU A 126 -5.16 -11.58 -14.24
CA LEU A 126 -4.91 -11.58 -15.67
C LEU A 126 -6.20 -11.81 -16.47
N PRO A 127 -6.38 -11.10 -17.60
CA PRO A 127 -7.47 -11.38 -18.52
C PRO A 127 -7.41 -12.82 -19.06
N GLY A 128 -8.58 -13.43 -19.30
CA GLY A 128 -8.68 -14.79 -19.82
C GLY A 128 -7.90 -15.04 -21.11
N GLN A 129 -7.76 -14.02 -21.98
CA GLN A 129 -6.94 -14.10 -23.20
C GLN A 129 -5.45 -14.27 -22.91
N ILE A 130 -4.93 -13.64 -21.86
CA ILE A 130 -3.54 -13.81 -21.43
C ILE A 130 -3.38 -15.15 -20.74
N LEU A 131 -4.31 -15.51 -19.83
CA LEU A 131 -4.29 -16.81 -19.16
C LEU A 131 -4.24 -17.97 -20.17
N SER A 132 -4.98 -17.87 -21.28
CA SER A 132 -4.97 -18.91 -22.32
C SER A 132 -3.64 -19.06 -23.08
N GLN A 133 -2.74 -18.08 -22.99
CA GLN A 133 -1.40 -18.13 -23.60
C GLN A 133 -0.35 -18.73 -22.66
N ILE A 134 -0.67 -18.87 -21.37
CA ILE A 134 0.22 -19.44 -20.37
C ILE A 134 0.11 -20.96 -20.43
N ALA A 135 1.20 -21.65 -20.78
CA ALA A 135 1.20 -23.10 -20.90
C ALA A 135 1.12 -23.81 -19.54
N ASP A 136 1.75 -23.25 -18.51
CA ASP A 136 1.67 -23.74 -17.12
C ASP A 136 1.66 -22.56 -16.15
N LEU A 137 0.50 -22.31 -15.52
CA LEU A 137 0.34 -21.21 -14.56
C LEU A 137 1.25 -21.36 -13.34
N ARG A 138 1.63 -22.59 -12.97
CA ARG A 138 2.53 -22.87 -11.85
C ARG A 138 3.95 -22.38 -12.11
N VAL A 139 4.38 -22.45 -13.36
CA VAL A 139 5.67 -21.90 -13.80
C VAL A 139 5.60 -20.38 -13.89
N PHE A 140 4.48 -19.85 -14.38
CA PHE A 140 4.24 -18.41 -14.46
C PHE A 140 4.34 -17.70 -13.10
N VAL A 141 3.70 -18.25 -12.06
CA VAL A 141 3.74 -17.65 -10.71
C VAL A 141 5.08 -17.84 -9.98
N LEU A 142 6.00 -18.60 -10.58
CA LEU A 142 7.40 -18.71 -10.17
C LEU A 142 8.30 -17.80 -11.04
N ASP A 143 7.72 -16.74 -11.58
CA ASP A 143 8.38 -15.69 -12.37
C ASP A 143 8.94 -16.16 -13.71
N LYS A 144 8.46 -17.28 -14.28
CA LYS A 144 8.94 -17.83 -15.55
C LYS A 144 7.87 -17.81 -16.62
N ALA A 145 8.15 -17.21 -17.77
CA ALA A 145 7.16 -17.12 -18.84
C ALA A 145 7.81 -17.17 -20.23
N SER A 146 7.03 -17.57 -21.23
CA SER A 146 7.45 -17.43 -22.62
C SER A 146 7.49 -15.96 -23.01
N ARG A 147 8.30 -15.62 -24.02
CA ARG A 147 8.37 -14.27 -24.57
C ARG A 147 7.00 -13.73 -24.97
N GLN A 148 6.18 -14.54 -25.62
CA GLN A 148 4.84 -14.15 -26.05
C GLN A 148 3.97 -13.74 -24.86
N VAL A 149 4.00 -14.51 -23.76
CA VAL A 149 3.27 -14.20 -22.54
C VAL A 149 3.79 -12.91 -21.91
N ILE A 150 5.11 -12.73 -21.79
CA ILE A 150 5.72 -11.51 -21.24
C ILE A 150 5.29 -10.27 -22.04
N GLU A 151 5.32 -10.34 -23.36
CA GLU A 151 4.88 -9.25 -24.23
C GLU A 151 3.38 -8.95 -24.05
N ALA A 152 2.54 -9.97 -23.88
CA ALA A 152 1.12 -9.79 -23.64
C ALA A 152 0.81 -9.17 -22.26
N VAL A 153 1.45 -9.66 -21.19
CA VAL A 153 1.30 -9.11 -19.83
C VAL A 153 1.85 -7.69 -19.78
N THR A 154 3.00 -7.41 -20.40
CA THR A 154 3.57 -6.07 -20.47
C THR A 154 2.60 -5.10 -21.13
N ARG A 155 2.04 -5.43 -22.30
CA ARG A 155 1.05 -4.56 -22.97
C ARG A 155 -0.16 -4.28 -22.08
N PHE A 156 -0.71 -5.32 -21.46
CA PHE A 156 -1.83 -5.18 -20.53
C PHE A 156 -1.50 -4.26 -19.35
N CYS A 157 -0.33 -4.43 -18.73
CA CYS A 157 0.12 -3.59 -17.63
C CYS A 157 0.34 -2.12 -18.04
N GLU A 158 0.94 -1.87 -19.20
CA GLU A 158 1.17 -0.51 -19.71
C GLU A 158 -0.13 0.20 -20.09
N GLU A 159 -1.10 -0.52 -20.66
CA GLU A 159 -2.43 0.04 -20.93
C GLU A 159 -3.13 0.44 -19.64
N ASN A 160 -3.11 -0.41 -18.62
CA ASN A 160 -3.66 -0.08 -17.30
C ASN A 160 -2.93 1.11 -16.67
N ARG A 161 -1.59 1.15 -16.75
CA ARG A 161 -0.78 2.24 -16.21
C ARG A 161 -1.14 3.57 -16.83
N ARG A 162 -1.37 3.64 -18.14
CA ARG A 162 -1.81 4.86 -18.82
C ARG A 162 -3.13 5.38 -18.28
N VAL A 163 -4.10 4.49 -18.04
CA VAL A 163 -5.40 4.88 -17.46
C VAL A 163 -5.22 5.41 -16.04
N VAL A 164 -4.47 4.68 -15.21
CA VAL A 164 -4.20 5.02 -13.81
C VAL A 164 -3.49 6.38 -13.69
N GLU A 165 -2.43 6.58 -14.46
CA GLU A 165 -1.67 7.83 -14.48
C GLU A 165 -2.48 9.01 -15.02
N THR A 166 -3.34 8.78 -16.01
CA THR A 166 -4.19 9.85 -16.57
C THR A 166 -5.14 10.39 -15.52
N ALA A 167 -5.78 9.50 -14.74
CA ALA A 167 -6.65 9.90 -13.64
C ALA A 167 -5.87 10.66 -12.55
N GLY A 168 -4.69 10.17 -12.15
CA GLY A 168 -3.83 10.84 -11.18
C GLY A 168 -3.38 12.23 -11.64
N LYS A 169 -2.94 12.36 -12.90
CA LYS A 169 -2.58 13.66 -13.50
C LYS A 169 -3.76 14.62 -13.52
N ALA A 170 -4.94 14.16 -13.93
CA ALA A 170 -6.14 15.00 -13.97
C ALA A 170 -6.58 15.47 -12.59
N TYR A 171 -6.49 14.62 -11.56
CA TYR A 171 -6.75 15.04 -10.18
C TYR A 171 -5.70 16.04 -9.68
N TRP A 172 -4.41 15.79 -9.93
CA TRP A 172 -3.36 16.72 -9.52
C TRP A 172 -3.50 18.08 -10.18
N GLU A 173 -3.82 18.15 -11.48
CA GLU A 173 -4.12 19.41 -12.16
C GLU A 173 -5.31 20.16 -11.55
N TYR A 174 -6.36 19.43 -11.13
CA TYR A 174 -7.47 20.01 -10.39
C TYR A 174 -7.00 20.54 -9.03
N TYR A 175 -6.30 19.72 -8.27
CA TYR A 175 -5.86 20.00 -6.91
C TYR A 175 -4.95 21.24 -6.86
N GLU A 176 -3.98 21.34 -7.77
CA GLU A 176 -3.11 22.52 -7.90
C GLU A 176 -3.90 23.80 -8.22
N LYS A 177 -4.86 23.73 -9.15
CA LYS A 177 -5.73 24.87 -9.48
C LYS A 177 -6.61 25.26 -8.29
N ALA A 178 -7.15 24.29 -7.56
CA ALA A 178 -7.93 24.54 -6.36
C ALA A 178 -7.07 25.25 -5.29
N LEU A 179 -5.86 24.77 -5.02
CA LEU A 179 -4.94 25.40 -4.08
C LEU A 179 -4.60 26.86 -4.42
N GLN A 180 -4.59 27.24 -5.70
CA GLN A 180 -4.35 28.64 -6.09
C GLN A 180 -5.50 29.59 -5.74
N LEU A 181 -6.72 29.06 -5.61
CA LEU A 181 -7.95 29.83 -5.36
C LEU A 181 -8.33 29.90 -3.87
N LEU A 182 -7.74 29.03 -3.05
CA LEU A 182 -8.03 28.93 -1.61
C LEU A 182 -7.25 29.97 -0.79
N GLU A 183 -7.80 30.36 0.35
CA GLU A 183 -7.07 31.15 1.36
C GLU A 183 -6.02 30.28 2.08
N GLU A 184 -4.99 30.88 2.67
CA GLU A 184 -3.90 30.14 3.33
C GLU A 184 -4.38 29.18 4.43
N ALA A 185 -5.40 29.57 5.19
CA ALA A 185 -6.01 28.70 6.20
C ALA A 185 -6.65 27.45 5.57
N GLU A 186 -7.35 27.61 4.44
CA GLU A 186 -7.96 26.51 3.71
C GLU A 186 -6.92 25.61 3.03
N LYS A 187 -5.85 26.20 2.45
CA LYS A 187 -4.73 25.43 1.89
C LYS A 187 -4.08 24.53 2.93
N LYS A 188 -3.94 25.00 4.17
CA LYS A 188 -3.40 24.21 5.27
C LYS A 188 -4.30 22.99 5.53
N VAL A 189 -5.61 23.17 5.56
CA VAL A 189 -6.56 22.07 5.71
C VAL A 189 -6.45 21.07 4.56
N PHE A 190 -6.47 21.53 3.31
CA PHE A 190 -6.33 20.68 2.12
C PHE A 190 -5.07 19.82 2.17
N LYS A 191 -3.92 20.44 2.45
CA LYS A 191 -2.62 19.76 2.51
C LYS A 191 -2.51 18.81 3.70
N SER A 192 -3.28 19.01 4.77
CA SER A 192 -3.26 18.13 5.95
C SER A 192 -4.06 16.83 5.76
N ILE A 193 -4.88 16.72 4.72
CA ILE A 193 -5.63 15.50 4.42
C ILE A 193 -4.76 14.62 3.52
N HIS A 194 -3.98 13.74 4.15
CA HIS A 194 -3.16 12.72 3.49
C HIS A 194 -2.99 11.54 4.45
N PHE A 195 -3.96 10.63 4.47
CA PHE A 195 -4.02 9.55 5.46
C PHE A 195 -3.64 8.19 4.88
N HIS A 196 -3.02 8.14 3.69
CA HIS A 196 -2.58 6.89 3.05
C HIS A 196 -1.88 5.96 4.07
N ASP A 197 -2.30 4.70 4.08
CA ASP A 197 -1.88 3.62 4.99
C ASP A 197 -2.23 3.79 6.48
N CYS A 198 -2.95 4.85 6.86
CA CYS A 198 -3.54 4.93 8.20
C CYS A 198 -4.71 3.96 8.31
N THR A 199 -4.85 3.34 9.48
CA THR A 199 -6.02 2.50 9.80
C THR A 199 -7.02 3.30 10.62
N VAL A 200 -8.31 3.21 10.34
CA VAL A 200 -9.34 3.82 11.20
C VAL A 200 -9.47 3.01 12.49
N LYS A 201 -9.14 3.62 13.64
CA LYS A 201 -9.33 3.01 14.96
C LYS A 201 -10.75 3.15 15.48
N GLU A 202 -11.33 4.32 15.30
CA GLU A 202 -12.61 4.67 15.90
C GLU A 202 -13.27 5.78 15.08
N VAL A 203 -14.59 5.67 14.90
CA VAL A 203 -15.42 6.77 14.38
C VAL A 203 -16.31 7.29 15.50
N LYS A 204 -16.18 8.57 15.83
CA LYS A 204 -17.00 9.25 16.84
C LYS A 204 -17.99 10.16 16.12
N GLN A 205 -19.27 9.82 16.22
CA GLN A 205 -20.33 10.56 15.56
C GLN A 205 -21.24 11.24 16.59
N THR A 206 -21.45 12.54 16.41
CA THR A 206 -22.48 13.31 17.10
C THR A 206 -23.41 13.97 16.07
N GLY A 207 -24.44 14.67 16.53
CA GLY A 207 -25.30 15.45 15.63
C GLY A 207 -24.60 16.61 14.93
N LYS A 208 -23.39 17.01 15.37
CA LYS A 208 -22.64 18.14 14.79
C LYS A 208 -21.22 17.81 14.36
N SER A 209 -20.68 16.67 14.78
CA SER A 209 -19.30 16.30 14.49
C SER A 209 -19.18 14.86 14.02
N PHE A 210 -18.26 14.63 13.09
CA PHE A 210 -17.82 13.32 12.65
C PHE A 210 -16.31 13.28 12.81
N SER A 211 -15.81 12.50 13.76
CA SER A 211 -14.38 12.38 14.02
C SER A 211 -13.89 10.99 13.66
N ILE A 212 -12.76 10.93 12.96
CA ILE A 212 -12.06 9.70 12.63
C ILE A 212 -10.75 9.70 13.41
N VAL A 213 -10.56 8.68 14.25
CA VAL A 213 -9.32 8.44 14.98
C VAL A 213 -8.49 7.41 14.20
N PHE A 214 -7.20 7.68 14.02
CA PHE A 214 -6.32 6.86 13.19
C PHE A 214 -5.30 6.08 14.03
N ASP A 215 -4.97 4.87 13.55
CA ASP A 215 -3.65 4.28 13.69
C ASP A 215 -2.78 4.83 12.57
N ASN A 216 -1.81 5.67 12.90
CA ASN A 216 -0.87 6.22 11.93
C ASN A 216 0.45 5.44 11.87
N SER A 217 0.56 4.28 12.53
CA SER A 217 1.80 3.48 12.54
C SER A 217 2.24 2.99 11.16
N GLY A 218 1.31 2.86 10.21
CA GLY A 218 1.58 2.53 8.81
C GLY A 218 1.70 3.73 7.88
N GLY A 219 1.28 4.93 8.31
CA GLY A 219 1.18 6.12 7.46
C GLY A 219 2.34 7.10 7.63
N PHE A 220 2.35 8.14 6.79
CA PHE A 220 3.39 9.19 6.77
C PHE A 220 2.97 10.48 7.47
N THR A 221 1.95 10.43 8.34
CA THR A 221 1.38 11.61 9.02
C THR A 221 1.43 11.48 10.53
N GLY A 222 1.66 12.59 11.23
CA GLY A 222 1.58 12.68 12.69
C GLY A 222 0.16 12.89 13.23
N ILE A 223 -0.82 13.09 12.35
CA ILE A 223 -2.22 13.35 12.71
C ILE A 223 -2.88 12.06 13.19
N LYS A 224 -3.46 12.11 14.38
CA LYS A 224 -4.14 11.00 15.06
C LYS A 224 -5.66 11.11 15.01
N GLU A 225 -6.20 12.30 14.81
CA GLU A 225 -7.65 12.51 14.72
C GLU A 225 -7.97 13.60 13.71
N MET A 226 -8.92 13.34 12.81
CA MET A 226 -9.56 14.35 11.96
C MET A 226 -11.00 14.54 12.44
N THR A 227 -11.41 15.77 12.71
CA THR A 227 -12.78 16.11 13.10
C THR A 227 -13.42 17.02 12.08
N LEU A 228 -14.56 16.58 11.54
CA LEU A 228 -15.41 17.31 10.61
C LEU A 228 -16.61 17.90 11.36
N GLU A 229 -16.72 19.23 11.39
CA GLU A 229 -17.79 19.95 12.08
C GLU A 229 -18.88 20.41 11.11
N ASN A 230 -20.12 20.42 11.62
CA ASN A 230 -21.35 20.67 10.85
C ASN A 230 -21.38 19.81 9.58
N TYR A 231 -21.05 18.53 9.75
CA TYR A 231 -20.88 17.62 8.63
C TYR A 231 -22.20 17.14 8.04
N THR A 232 -22.15 16.69 6.80
CA THR A 232 -23.19 15.92 6.13
C THR A 232 -22.56 14.65 5.57
N LEU A 233 -23.02 13.48 6.03
CA LEU A 233 -22.62 12.19 5.48
C LEU A 233 -23.38 11.96 4.16
N ILE A 234 -22.66 11.93 3.04
CA ILE A 234 -23.24 11.76 1.70
C ILE A 234 -23.29 10.28 1.34
N ASN A 235 -22.18 9.57 1.56
CA ASN A 235 -22.08 8.14 1.30
C ASN A 235 -21.20 7.49 2.36
N GLN A 236 -21.57 6.30 2.80
CA GLN A 236 -20.71 5.41 3.59
C GLN A 236 -21.05 3.97 3.25
N GLU A 237 -20.07 3.26 2.72
CA GLU A 237 -20.21 1.85 2.41
C GLU A 237 -19.55 1.00 3.49
N GLY A 238 -20.31 0.12 4.14
CA GLY A 238 -19.75 -0.77 5.15
C GLY A 238 -19.27 -0.06 6.42
N LEU A 239 -18.50 -0.81 7.22
CA LEU A 239 -17.89 -0.35 8.47
C LEU A 239 -16.54 0.29 8.18
N LEU A 240 -16.27 1.43 8.83
CA LEU A 240 -15.02 2.16 8.64
C LEU A 240 -13.95 1.69 9.61
N GLU A 241 -14.34 1.26 10.82
CA GLU A 241 -13.41 0.76 11.81
C GLU A 241 -12.58 -0.39 11.24
N GLU A 242 -11.28 -0.34 11.52
CA GLU A 242 -10.26 -1.26 11.04
C GLU A 242 -9.98 -1.22 9.54
N ALA A 243 -10.60 -0.31 8.79
CA ALA A 243 -10.29 -0.10 7.37
C ALA A 243 -9.03 0.73 7.19
N TRP A 244 -8.24 0.37 6.18
CA TRP A 244 -7.06 1.11 5.72
C TRP A 244 -7.47 2.22 4.77
N TRP A 245 -6.94 3.41 4.99
CA TRP A 245 -7.13 4.55 4.10
C TRP A 245 -6.21 4.41 2.89
N LEU A 246 -6.80 4.32 1.70
CA LEU A 246 -6.04 4.14 0.45
C LEU A 246 -5.82 5.47 -0.26
N TYR A 247 -6.89 6.15 -0.66
CA TYR A 247 -6.82 7.37 -1.45
C TYR A 247 -7.92 8.34 -1.09
N GLU A 248 -7.68 9.62 -1.34
CA GLU A 248 -8.64 10.68 -1.12
C GLU A 248 -8.74 11.65 -2.29
N GLU A 249 -9.92 12.24 -2.44
CA GLU A 249 -10.14 13.42 -3.25
C GLU A 249 -10.75 14.50 -2.37
N VAL A 250 -10.14 15.68 -2.37
CA VAL A 250 -10.60 16.82 -1.56
C VAL A 250 -11.07 17.93 -2.49
N TYR A 251 -12.32 18.34 -2.31
CA TYR A 251 -12.95 19.38 -3.09
C TYR A 251 -13.41 20.54 -2.21
N ARG A 252 -13.44 21.73 -2.81
CA ARG A 252 -14.17 22.87 -2.27
C ARG A 252 -15.55 22.91 -2.92
N TRP A 253 -16.60 22.74 -2.13
CA TRP A 253 -17.99 22.84 -2.57
C TRP A 253 -18.67 24.00 -1.83
N GLU A 254 -18.84 25.12 -2.52
CA GLU A 254 -19.33 26.38 -1.92
C GLU A 254 -18.48 26.77 -0.69
N GLN A 255 -19.07 26.83 0.51
CA GLN A 255 -18.39 27.12 1.77
C GLN A 255 -18.02 25.86 2.56
N GLN A 256 -18.20 24.66 2.00
CA GLN A 256 -17.88 23.38 2.64
C GLN A 256 -16.70 22.66 1.96
N TYR A 257 -16.01 21.83 2.74
CA TYR A 257 -15.07 20.83 2.25
C TYR A 257 -15.88 19.58 1.90
N GLU A 258 -15.58 18.96 0.76
CA GLU A 258 -16.11 17.64 0.40
C GLU A 258 -14.93 16.69 0.26
N ILE A 259 -14.90 15.65 1.09
CA ILE A 259 -13.86 14.64 1.08
C ILE A 259 -14.49 13.35 0.59
N HIS A 260 -13.94 12.79 -0.47
CA HIS A 260 -14.20 11.43 -0.87
C HIS A 260 -12.99 10.57 -0.53
N THR A 261 -13.24 9.40 0.05
CA THR A 261 -12.19 8.50 0.50
C THR A 261 -12.46 7.10 0.01
N LEU A 262 -11.42 6.47 -0.52
CA LEU A 262 -11.37 5.04 -0.76
C LEU A 262 -10.65 4.38 0.41
N LEU A 263 -11.30 3.42 1.05
CA LEU A 263 -10.73 2.58 2.10
C LEU A 263 -10.77 1.10 1.70
N GLN A 264 -10.01 0.28 2.40
CA GLN A 264 -10.06 -1.18 2.29
C GLN A 264 -10.26 -1.81 3.66
N SER A 265 -11.27 -2.67 3.80
CA SER A 265 -11.49 -3.43 5.03
C SER A 265 -10.47 -4.55 5.21
N LYS A 266 -10.39 -5.13 6.42
CA LYS A 266 -9.60 -6.34 6.70
C LYS A 266 -9.91 -7.53 5.79
N ASP A 267 -11.15 -7.61 5.30
CA ASP A 267 -11.59 -8.64 4.33
C ASP A 267 -11.24 -8.28 2.87
N LEU A 268 -10.38 -7.28 2.67
CA LEU A 268 -9.92 -6.78 1.36
C LEU A 268 -11.04 -6.17 0.50
N LYS A 269 -12.17 -5.79 1.10
CA LYS A 269 -13.27 -5.13 0.38
C LYS A 269 -13.05 -3.62 0.32
N LEU A 270 -13.24 -3.05 -0.86
CA LEU A 270 -13.17 -1.60 -1.07
C LEU A 270 -14.42 -0.90 -0.55
N ILE A 271 -14.22 0.19 0.18
CA ILE A 271 -15.22 1.02 0.84
C ILE A 271 -15.10 2.45 0.32
N GLU A 272 -16.21 3.05 -0.09
CA GLU A 272 -16.28 4.49 -0.34
C GLU A 272 -16.94 5.23 0.83
N LEU A 273 -16.30 6.33 1.23
CA LEU A 273 -16.83 7.32 2.16
C LEU A 273 -16.89 8.68 1.45
N THR A 274 -17.98 9.42 1.62
CA THR A 274 -18.06 10.81 1.18
C THR A 274 -18.72 11.65 2.27
N VAL A 275 -18.00 12.67 2.73
CA VAL A 275 -18.45 13.57 3.81
C VAL A 275 -18.24 15.01 3.38
N ARG A 276 -19.25 15.86 3.63
CA ARG A 276 -19.11 17.31 3.58
C ARG A 276 -18.98 17.90 4.97
N ALA A 277 -18.23 18.99 5.13
CA ALA A 277 -18.11 19.69 6.41
C ALA A 277 -17.80 21.18 6.23
N GLU A 278 -18.23 22.01 7.17
CA GLU A 278 -17.91 23.45 7.16
C GLU A 278 -16.49 23.71 7.69
N HIS A 279 -16.10 22.96 8.73
CA HIS A 279 -14.80 23.07 9.37
C HIS A 279 -14.16 21.71 9.56
N ILE A 280 -12.83 21.66 9.42
CA ILE A 280 -12.02 20.47 9.66
C ILE A 280 -10.91 20.86 10.62
N SER A 281 -10.72 20.06 11.67
CA SER A 281 -9.62 20.19 12.62
C SER A 281 -8.87 18.87 12.77
N PHE A 282 -7.61 18.98 13.18
CA PHE A 282 -6.68 17.85 13.31
C PHE A 282 -6.05 17.83 14.71
N LYS A 283 -5.77 16.65 15.25
CA LYS A 283 -4.99 16.45 16.48
C LYS A 283 -3.89 15.43 16.27
#